data_AF-A0A0C1ZBI6-F1
#
_entry.id   AF-A0A0C1ZBI6-F1
#
_cell.length_a   1.000
_cell.length_b   1.000
_cell.length_c   1.000
_cell.angle_alpha   90.00
_cell.angle_beta   90.00
_cell.angle_gamma   90.00
#
_symmetry.space_group_name_H-M   'P 1'
#
loop_
_entity.id
_entity.type
_entity.pdbx_description
1 polymer ?
#
loop_
_entity_poly.entity_id
_entity_poly.type
_entity_poly.pdbx_seq_one_letter_code
_entity_poly.pdbx_strand_id
1 'polypeptide(L)'
;MGAFNAKRMMGTMQMFSTALVGSRVRIELTNGTSAFSFEEKPSTGQRNKMPVIGIPNADWSVKINRDIAEGQSAHEACHHMYSQERTLMYLKRAHNEVRMSFFMAFEDPYVELRGSDDYPGLKRILERRLVIASEQGWIPDPEYMNPIEIIARYVQIALRMLRLNNPVKKEYNSLRSHVRDMLGTHYMETLDEYVSEGCSVMCSMDSVNLANEIVDWLTTLQPEQSPENGESSQGEGQ
;
A
#
# COMPACT_ATOMS: atom_id res chain seq x y z
N MET A 1 -33.11 14.00 -0.03
CA MET A 1 -31.88 14.66 -0.51
C MET A 1 -31.32 15.49 0.63
N GLY A 2 -30.29 15.00 1.32
CA GLY A 2 -29.66 15.73 2.43
C GLY A 2 -28.91 16.96 1.90
N ALA A 3 -29.10 18.11 2.54
CA ALA A 3 -28.44 19.34 2.15
C ALA A 3 -26.91 19.21 2.25
N PHE A 4 -26.20 19.51 1.15
CA PHE A 4 -24.74 19.58 1.10
C PHE A 4 -24.23 20.61 2.13
N ASN A 5 -23.47 20.17 3.13
CA ASN A 5 -22.91 21.08 4.15
C ASN A 5 -21.62 21.74 3.62
N ALA A 6 -21.79 22.76 2.77
CA ALA A 6 -20.71 23.48 2.10
C ALA A 6 -19.63 24.05 3.06
N LYS A 7 -20.03 24.46 4.28
CA LYS A 7 -19.10 25.01 5.28
C LYS A 7 -18.12 23.96 5.82
N ARG A 8 -18.58 22.72 6.04
CA ARG A 8 -17.72 21.61 6.46
C ARG A 8 -16.82 21.11 5.32
N MET A 9 -17.33 21.13 4.09
CA MET A 9 -16.54 20.83 2.89
C MET A 9 -15.38 21.82 2.73
N MET A 10 -15.64 23.13 2.84
CA MET A 10 -14.59 24.16 2.79
C MET A 10 -13.48 23.95 3.83
N GLY A 11 -13.83 23.64 5.08
CA GLY A 11 -12.82 23.38 6.12
C GLY A 11 -11.93 22.17 5.79
N THR A 12 -12.51 21.11 5.23
CA THR A 12 -11.76 19.92 4.82
C THR A 12 -10.90 20.19 3.59
N MET A 13 -11.44 20.94 2.61
CA MET A 13 -10.70 21.42 1.44
C MET A 13 -9.53 22.33 1.80
N GLN A 14 -9.66 23.15 2.85
CA GLN A 14 -8.58 24.01 3.32
C GLN A 14 -7.49 23.21 4.05
N MET A 15 -7.84 22.15 4.79
CA MET A 15 -6.87 21.22 5.37
C MET A 15 -6.13 20.41 4.30
N PHE A 16 -6.84 19.90 3.27
CA PHE A 16 -6.18 19.29 2.11
C PHE A 16 -5.25 20.26 1.42
N SER A 17 -5.71 21.48 1.12
CA SER A 17 -4.90 22.51 0.49
C SER A 17 -3.66 22.85 1.31
N THR A 18 -3.72 22.71 2.65
CA THR A 18 -2.58 22.98 3.54
C THR A 18 -1.58 21.81 3.54
N ALA A 19 -2.07 20.56 3.57
CA ALA A 19 -1.24 19.37 3.45
C ALA A 19 -0.58 19.24 2.05
N LEU A 20 -1.19 19.86 1.03
CA LEU A 20 -0.75 19.84 -0.36
C LEU A 20 0.03 21.09 -0.78
N VAL A 21 0.37 22.00 0.13
CA VAL A 21 1.10 23.25 -0.23
C VAL A 21 2.43 22.89 -0.88
N GLY A 22 2.58 23.21 -2.16
CA GLY A 22 3.77 22.96 -2.97
C GLY A 22 3.71 21.72 -3.87
N SER A 23 2.72 20.83 -3.69
CA SER A 23 2.51 19.68 -4.56
C SER A 23 1.75 20.07 -5.84
N ARG A 24 2.13 19.53 -7.00
CA ARG A 24 1.48 19.82 -8.31
C ARG A 24 0.26 18.92 -8.57
N VAL A 25 -0.54 18.64 -7.55
CA VAL A 25 -1.74 17.80 -7.69
C VAL A 25 -3.02 18.62 -7.75
N ARG A 26 -4.01 18.11 -8.49
CA ARG A 26 -5.37 18.63 -8.55
C ARG A 26 -6.29 17.70 -7.78
N ILE A 27 -7.15 18.22 -6.91
CA ILE A 27 -8.18 17.41 -6.25
C ILE A 27 -9.47 17.51 -7.06
N GLU A 28 -10.06 16.37 -7.40
CA GLU A 28 -11.40 16.30 -8.03
C GLU A 28 -12.37 15.53 -7.14
N LEU A 29 -13.58 16.05 -6.99
CA LEU A 29 -14.66 15.36 -6.27
C LEU A 29 -15.43 14.49 -7.25
N THR A 30 -15.56 13.20 -6.96
CA THR A 30 -16.27 12.22 -7.81
C THR A 30 -17.58 11.78 -7.16
N ASN A 31 -18.59 11.42 -7.96
CA ASN A 31 -19.84 10.86 -7.44
C ASN A 31 -19.66 9.37 -7.09
N GLY A 32 -18.94 9.08 -6.01
CA GLY A 32 -18.77 7.72 -5.45
C GLY A 32 -19.29 7.64 -4.01
N THR A 33 -19.79 6.48 -3.61
CA THR A 33 -20.42 6.23 -2.29
C THR A 33 -19.46 5.74 -1.20
N SER A 34 -18.21 5.44 -1.55
CA SER A 34 -17.21 4.85 -0.65
C SER A 34 -15.91 5.65 -0.68
N ALA A 35 -15.28 5.90 0.47
CA ALA A 35 -14.09 6.75 0.60
C ALA A 35 -12.81 6.10 0.02
N PHE A 36 -12.61 6.20 -1.29
CA PHE A 36 -11.40 5.74 -1.99
C PHE A 36 -10.83 6.86 -2.85
N SER A 37 -9.57 7.24 -2.69
CA SER A 37 -8.91 8.07 -3.69
C SER A 37 -7.91 7.30 -4.52
N PHE A 38 -7.82 7.68 -5.78
CA PHE A 38 -6.88 7.12 -6.74
C PHE A 38 -6.24 8.26 -7.51
N GLU A 39 -4.99 8.06 -7.91
CA GLU A 39 -4.30 8.91 -8.87
C GLU A 39 -4.71 8.50 -10.29
N GLU A 40 -5.34 9.41 -11.05
CA GLU A 40 -5.52 9.19 -12.49
C GLU A 40 -4.21 9.49 -13.23
N LYS A 41 -3.52 8.44 -13.69
CA LYS A 41 -2.30 8.61 -14.50
C LYS A 41 -2.66 9.04 -15.92
N PRO A 42 -1.91 9.98 -16.52
CA PRO A 42 -2.11 10.33 -17.92
C PRO A 42 -1.81 9.12 -18.81
N SER A 43 -2.76 8.77 -19.68
CA SER A 43 -2.55 7.79 -20.73
C SER A 43 -1.49 8.28 -21.73
N THR A 44 -0.77 7.33 -22.35
CA THR A 44 0.33 7.60 -23.28
C THR A 44 -0.08 8.63 -24.34
N GLY A 45 0.57 9.80 -24.32
CA GLY A 45 0.35 10.88 -25.30
C GLY A 45 0.01 12.26 -24.70
N GLN A 46 -0.34 12.36 -23.41
CA GLN A 46 -0.72 13.65 -22.80
C GLN A 46 0.38 14.17 -21.86
N ARG A 47 1.27 15.03 -22.36
CA ARG A 47 2.47 15.51 -21.65
C ARG A 47 2.23 16.46 -20.45
N ASN A 48 1.01 16.98 -20.22
CA ASN A 48 0.79 18.12 -19.32
C ASN A 48 -0.46 18.05 -18.40
N LYS A 49 -1.00 16.87 -18.08
CA LYS A 49 -2.06 16.83 -17.04
C LYS A 49 -1.44 16.74 -15.64
N MET A 50 -1.84 17.65 -14.75
CA MET A 50 -1.56 17.55 -13.32
C MET A 50 -2.20 16.25 -12.78
N PRO A 51 -1.48 15.45 -11.99
CA PRO A 51 -2.05 14.27 -11.35
C PRO A 51 -3.27 14.64 -10.52
N VAL A 52 -4.29 13.80 -10.60
CA VAL A 52 -5.61 14.05 -10.01
C VAL A 52 -5.84 13.07 -8.87
N ILE A 53 -6.11 13.58 -7.68
CA ILE A 53 -6.60 12.78 -6.56
C ILE A 53 -8.13 12.85 -6.59
N GLY A 54 -8.77 11.75 -7.00
CA GLY A 54 -10.23 11.66 -7.01
C GLY A 54 -10.77 11.34 -5.61
N ILE A 55 -11.58 12.21 -5.00
CA ILE A 55 -12.22 11.94 -3.71
C ILE A 55 -13.72 11.71 -3.92
N PRO A 56 -14.24 10.52 -3.62
CA PRO A 56 -15.65 10.21 -3.75
C PRO A 56 -16.46 11.02 -2.76
N ASN A 57 -17.67 11.37 -3.18
CA ASN A 57 -18.63 12.15 -2.42
C ASN A 57 -19.22 11.32 -1.28
N ALA A 58 -18.40 11.04 -0.27
CA ALA A 58 -18.82 10.49 1.01
C ALA A 58 -19.71 11.51 1.75
N ASP A 59 -20.49 11.10 2.75
CA ASP A 59 -21.17 12.07 3.60
C ASP A 59 -20.13 12.84 4.43
N TRP A 60 -19.72 14.02 3.95
CA TRP A 60 -18.78 14.92 4.62
C TRP A 60 -19.36 15.54 5.88
N SER A 61 -20.64 15.32 6.23
CA SER A 61 -21.17 15.68 7.54
C SER A 61 -20.63 14.75 8.64
N VAL A 62 -20.30 13.50 8.29
CA VAL A 62 -19.72 12.49 9.16
C VAL A 62 -18.21 12.74 9.33
N LYS A 63 -17.74 12.80 10.58
CA LYS A 63 -16.33 13.12 10.89
C LYS A 63 -15.35 12.08 10.35
N ILE A 64 -15.65 10.80 10.55
CA ILE A 64 -14.76 9.70 10.16
C ILE A 64 -14.49 9.70 8.65
N ASN A 65 -15.52 9.94 7.83
CA ASN A 65 -15.39 10.05 6.37
C ASN A 65 -14.43 11.16 5.95
N ARG A 66 -14.47 12.31 6.63
CA ARG A 66 -13.54 13.43 6.37
C ARG A 66 -12.11 13.07 6.73
N ASP A 67 -11.92 12.46 7.91
CA ASP A 67 -10.59 12.08 8.39
C ASP A 67 -9.94 11.03 7.47
N ILE A 68 -10.73 10.12 6.89
CA ILE A 68 -10.26 9.12 5.92
C ILE A 68 -9.88 9.79 4.60
N ALA A 69 -10.74 10.66 4.08
CA ALA A 69 -10.43 11.40 2.86
C ALA A 69 -9.15 12.23 3.03
N GLU A 70 -8.96 12.86 4.19
CA GLU A 70 -7.74 13.58 4.60
C GLU A 70 -6.51 12.69 4.58
N GLY A 71 -6.59 11.55 5.28
CA GLY A 71 -5.50 10.58 5.31
C GLY A 71 -5.12 10.05 3.93
N GLN A 72 -6.12 9.68 3.11
CA GLN A 72 -5.87 9.14 1.79
C GLN A 72 -5.26 10.19 0.87
N SER A 73 -5.79 11.42 0.86
CA SER A 73 -5.25 12.51 0.03
C SER A 73 -3.82 12.85 0.40
N ALA A 74 -3.50 12.87 1.71
CA ALA A 74 -2.13 13.07 2.17
C ALA A 74 -1.19 11.92 1.74
N HIS A 75 -1.67 10.68 1.79
CA HIS A 75 -0.91 9.51 1.34
C HIS A 75 -0.61 9.55 -0.17
N GLU A 76 -1.61 9.79 -1.03
CA GLU A 76 -1.40 9.92 -2.49
C GLU A 76 -0.48 11.10 -2.84
N ALA A 77 -0.55 12.20 -2.08
CA ALA A 77 0.35 13.32 -2.26
C ALA A 77 1.81 12.98 -1.94
N CYS A 78 2.05 12.12 -0.95
CA CYS A 78 3.39 11.61 -0.67
C CYS A 78 3.92 10.80 -1.86
N HIS A 79 3.09 9.94 -2.46
CA HIS A 79 3.48 9.23 -3.69
C HIS A 79 3.84 10.21 -4.81
N HIS A 80 3.03 11.24 -5.04
CA HIS A 80 3.36 12.24 -6.07
C HIS A 80 4.72 12.93 -5.85
N MET A 81 5.07 13.22 -4.60
CA MET A 81 6.29 13.96 -4.26
C MET A 81 7.53 13.07 -4.22
N TYR A 82 7.40 11.83 -3.77
CA TYR A 82 8.55 10.99 -3.41
C TYR A 82 8.66 9.68 -4.20
N SER A 83 7.60 9.25 -4.90
CA SER A 83 7.66 8.07 -5.75
C SER A 83 8.39 8.38 -7.06
N GLN A 84 9.22 7.44 -7.49
CA GLN A 84 9.90 7.49 -8.78
C GLN A 84 9.22 6.54 -9.75
N GLU A 85 8.07 6.89 -10.31
CA GLU A 85 7.20 5.96 -11.07
C GLU A 85 7.91 5.09 -12.12
N ARG A 86 8.97 5.62 -12.74
CA ARG A 86 9.78 4.87 -13.72
C ARG A 86 10.42 3.62 -13.12
N THR A 87 10.63 3.54 -11.81
CA THR A 87 11.25 2.37 -11.17
C THR A 87 10.37 1.12 -11.29
N LEU A 88 9.06 1.27 -11.47
CA LEU A 88 8.14 0.14 -11.67
C LEU A 88 8.51 -0.74 -12.88
N MET A 89 9.20 -0.19 -13.89
CA MET A 89 9.65 -0.97 -15.05
C MET A 89 10.73 -2.01 -14.71
N TYR A 90 11.35 -1.91 -13.53
CA TYR A 90 12.35 -2.84 -13.02
C TYR A 90 11.76 -3.95 -12.15
N LEU A 91 10.44 -3.97 -11.90
CA LEU A 91 9.77 -5.15 -11.36
C LEU A 91 9.85 -6.29 -12.40
N LYS A 92 10.27 -7.48 -11.95
CA LYS A 92 10.32 -8.66 -12.83
C LYS A 92 8.90 -9.05 -13.28
N ARG A 93 8.78 -9.50 -14.54
CA ARG A 93 7.48 -9.86 -15.14
C ARG A 93 6.80 -11.06 -14.47
N ALA A 94 7.58 -12.05 -14.03
CA ALA A 94 7.05 -13.22 -13.33
C ALA A 94 6.45 -12.79 -11.98
N HIS A 95 5.23 -13.22 -11.66
CA HIS A 95 4.52 -12.83 -10.43
C HIS A 95 4.35 -11.31 -10.25
N ASN A 96 4.19 -10.56 -11.33
CA ASN A 96 4.15 -9.09 -11.31
C ASN A 96 3.12 -8.50 -10.33
N GLU A 97 1.94 -9.10 -10.19
CA GLU A 97 0.91 -8.63 -9.23
C GLU A 97 1.34 -8.78 -7.78
N VAL A 98 2.01 -9.90 -7.46
CA VAL A 98 2.57 -10.15 -6.12
C VAL A 98 3.72 -9.17 -5.85
N ARG A 99 4.60 -8.97 -6.84
CA ARG A 99 5.70 -8.00 -6.73
C ARG A 99 5.20 -6.58 -6.56
N MET A 100 4.14 -6.20 -7.26
CA MET A 100 3.50 -4.90 -7.05
C MET A 100 2.97 -4.76 -5.62
N SER A 101 2.37 -5.80 -5.07
CA SER A 101 1.86 -5.78 -3.69
C SER A 101 2.99 -5.59 -2.67
N PHE A 102 4.12 -6.29 -2.83
CA PHE A 102 5.28 -6.09 -1.96
C PHE A 102 5.98 -4.74 -2.19
N PHE A 103 6.05 -4.28 -3.44
CA PHE A 103 6.57 -2.96 -3.75
C PHE A 103 5.79 -1.89 -2.99
N MET A 104 4.45 -1.91 -3.01
CA MET A 104 3.63 -0.97 -2.24
C MET A 104 3.82 -1.16 -0.73
N ALA A 105 3.98 -2.39 -0.25
CA ALA A 105 4.24 -2.66 1.17
C ALA A 105 5.53 -1.98 1.67
N PHE A 106 6.56 -1.88 0.83
CA PHE A 106 7.81 -1.16 1.12
C PHE A 106 7.76 0.33 0.77
N GLU A 107 7.10 0.71 -0.32
CA GLU A 107 7.05 2.10 -0.80
C GLU A 107 6.19 2.98 0.08
N ASP A 108 4.99 2.55 0.49
CA ASP A 108 4.11 3.41 1.29
C ASP A 108 4.82 3.93 2.56
N PRO A 109 5.44 3.07 3.40
CA PRO A 109 6.07 3.55 4.62
C PRO A 109 7.28 4.45 4.34
N TYR A 110 7.93 4.29 3.18
CA TYR A 110 8.99 5.20 2.74
C TYR A 110 8.44 6.58 2.38
N VAL A 111 7.44 6.69 1.50
CA VAL A 111 6.90 7.99 1.08
C VAL A 111 6.19 8.69 2.23
N GLU A 112 5.51 7.94 3.11
CA GLU A 112 4.87 8.45 4.32
C GLU A 112 5.90 9.01 5.32
N LEU A 113 7.07 8.36 5.46
CA LEU A 113 8.16 8.90 6.28
C LEU A 113 8.68 10.21 5.69
N ARG A 114 9.02 10.22 4.38
CA ARG A 114 9.54 11.41 3.70
C ARG A 114 8.58 12.59 3.79
N GLY A 115 7.29 12.36 3.58
CA GLY A 115 6.26 13.38 3.74
C GLY A 115 6.12 13.85 5.18
N SER A 116 6.28 12.96 6.16
CA SER A 116 6.20 13.32 7.57
C SER A 116 7.40 14.16 8.04
N ASP A 117 8.58 13.92 7.47
CA ASP A 117 9.79 14.69 7.74
C ASP A 117 9.72 16.11 7.15
N ASP A 118 9.20 16.24 5.92
CA ASP A 118 9.13 17.52 5.21
C ASP A 118 7.93 18.38 5.63
N TYR A 119 6.82 17.78 6.07
CA TYR A 119 5.55 18.48 6.35
C TYR A 119 5.05 18.28 7.79
N PRO A 120 5.20 19.30 8.66
CA PRO A 120 4.70 19.25 10.03
C PRO A 120 3.18 18.99 10.08
N GLY A 121 2.79 17.89 10.72
CA GLY A 121 1.39 17.49 10.91
C GLY A 121 0.92 16.35 10.00
N LEU A 122 1.66 16.03 8.94
CA LEU A 122 1.32 14.93 8.02
C LEU A 122 1.33 13.58 8.73
N LYS A 123 2.32 13.36 9.61
CA LYS A 123 2.39 12.17 10.47
C LYS A 123 1.08 11.90 11.21
N ARG A 124 0.52 12.91 11.88
CA ARG A 124 -0.71 12.79 12.67
C ARG A 124 -1.94 12.48 11.80
N ILE A 125 -1.97 13.03 10.58
CA ILE A 125 -3.04 12.77 9.61
C ILE A 125 -3.01 11.29 9.17
N LEU A 126 -1.82 10.78 8.82
CA LEU A 126 -1.61 9.40 8.41
C LEU A 126 -1.86 8.40 9.55
N GLU A 127 -1.34 8.68 10.74
CA GLU A 127 -1.58 7.88 11.95
C GLU A 127 -3.08 7.72 12.22
N ARG A 128 -3.84 8.83 12.16
CA ARG A 128 -5.29 8.82 12.39
C ARG A 128 -6.02 7.96 11.36
N ARG A 129 -5.61 7.95 10.10
CA ARG A 129 -6.17 7.06 9.06
C ARG A 129 -6.00 5.59 9.44
N LEU A 130 -4.82 5.20 9.93
CA LEU A 130 -4.55 3.82 10.36
C LEU A 130 -5.33 3.44 11.61
N VAL A 131 -5.45 4.34 12.59
CA VAL A 131 -6.28 4.12 13.79
C VAL A 131 -7.74 3.91 13.40
N ILE A 132 -8.28 4.74 12.51
CA ILE A 132 -9.65 4.56 11.98
C ILE A 132 -9.79 3.20 11.29
N ALA A 133 -8.84 2.80 10.45
CA ALA A 133 -8.91 1.51 9.75
C ALA A 133 -8.89 0.33 10.73
N SER A 134 -8.09 0.40 11.80
CA SER A 134 -8.09 -0.59 12.90
C SER A 134 -9.43 -0.62 13.64
N GLU A 135 -9.94 0.53 14.08
CA GLU A 135 -11.20 0.64 14.83
C GLU A 135 -12.42 0.18 14.03
N GLN A 136 -12.42 0.38 12.71
CA GLN A 136 -13.49 -0.04 11.82
C GLN A 136 -13.35 -1.49 11.32
N GLY A 137 -12.29 -2.21 11.70
CA GLY A 137 -12.04 -3.58 11.23
C GLY A 137 -11.76 -3.66 9.72
N TRP A 138 -11.19 -2.61 9.13
CA TRP A 138 -10.86 -2.55 7.70
C TRP A 138 -9.52 -3.18 7.36
N ILE A 139 -8.71 -3.47 8.37
CA ILE A 139 -7.58 -4.37 8.25
C ILE A 139 -8.20 -5.77 8.25
N PRO A 140 -8.26 -6.47 7.11
CA PRO A 140 -8.99 -7.73 7.03
C PRO A 140 -8.35 -8.75 7.96
N ASP A 141 -9.16 -9.69 8.46
CA ASP A 141 -8.67 -10.79 9.26
C ASP A 141 -7.79 -11.72 8.39
N PRO A 142 -6.60 -12.14 8.85
CA PRO A 142 -5.78 -13.13 8.16
C PRO A 142 -6.55 -14.39 7.72
N GLU A 143 -7.59 -14.80 8.45
CA GLU A 143 -8.41 -15.97 8.09
C GLU A 143 -9.10 -15.86 6.71
N TYR A 144 -9.28 -14.63 6.19
CA TYR A 144 -9.92 -14.38 4.89
C TYR A 144 -8.94 -14.01 3.77
N MET A 145 -7.63 -14.13 4.02
CA MET A 145 -6.58 -13.79 3.06
C MET A 145 -5.81 -15.03 2.62
N ASN A 146 -5.27 -15.00 1.40
CA ASN A 146 -4.33 -16.04 1.00
C ASN A 146 -2.94 -15.85 1.66
N PRO A 147 -2.09 -16.89 1.73
CA PRO A 147 -0.78 -16.82 2.38
C PRO A 147 0.09 -15.61 1.97
N ILE A 148 0.13 -15.29 0.69
CA ILE A 148 0.96 -14.21 0.14
C ILE A 148 0.41 -12.84 0.56
N GLU A 149 -0.91 -12.67 0.54
CA GLU A 149 -1.57 -11.45 1.04
C GLU A 149 -1.30 -11.22 2.53
N ILE A 150 -1.32 -12.29 3.34
CA ILE A 150 -1.02 -12.21 4.77
C ILE A 150 0.44 -11.75 4.98
N ILE A 151 1.39 -12.30 4.24
CA ILE A 151 2.82 -11.92 4.32
C ILE A 151 3.01 -10.47 3.87
N ALA A 152 2.46 -10.07 2.73
CA ALA A 152 2.56 -8.69 2.24
C ALA A 152 1.93 -7.70 3.23
N ARG A 153 0.78 -8.06 3.82
CA ARG A 153 0.12 -7.24 4.85
C ARG A 153 0.95 -7.17 6.13
N TYR A 154 1.56 -8.27 6.55
CA TYR A 154 2.48 -8.28 7.68
C TYR A 154 3.64 -7.31 7.45
N VAL A 155 4.31 -7.39 6.30
CA VAL A 155 5.41 -6.46 5.95
C VAL A 155 4.92 -5.01 6.02
N GLN A 156 3.78 -4.71 5.41
CA GLN A 156 3.21 -3.38 5.38
C GLN A 156 2.90 -2.82 6.80
N ILE A 157 2.30 -3.62 7.68
CA ILE A 157 1.97 -3.24 9.06
C ILE A 157 3.22 -3.18 9.94
N ALA A 158 4.15 -4.11 9.77
CA ALA A 158 5.42 -4.14 10.49
C ALA A 158 6.23 -2.88 10.22
N LEU A 159 6.35 -2.46 8.96
CA LEU A 159 7.06 -1.22 8.60
C LEU A 159 6.36 0.02 9.15
N ARG A 160 5.02 0.10 9.09
CA ARG A 160 4.30 1.22 9.70
C ARG A 160 4.48 1.27 11.23
N MET A 161 4.57 0.13 11.90
CA MET A 161 4.87 0.09 13.33
C MET A 161 6.34 0.47 13.62
N LEU A 162 7.30 -0.17 12.96
CA LEU A 162 8.72 -0.08 13.28
C LEU A 162 9.38 1.19 12.73
N ARG A 163 9.07 1.55 11.48
CA ARG A 163 9.67 2.70 10.79
C ARG A 163 8.97 4.02 11.12
N LEU A 164 7.63 4.02 11.14
CA LEU A 164 6.86 5.25 11.36
C LEU A 164 6.49 5.48 12.84
N ASN A 165 6.67 4.46 13.69
CA ASN A 165 6.23 4.44 15.09
C ASN A 165 4.71 4.59 15.24
N ASN A 166 3.93 3.98 14.32
CA ASN A 166 2.47 4.04 14.36
C ASN A 166 1.88 3.08 15.43
N PRO A 167 0.74 3.43 16.05
CA PRO A 167 0.17 2.67 17.18
C PRO A 167 -0.65 1.44 16.75
N VAL A 168 -0.07 0.56 15.92
CA VAL A 168 -0.73 -0.65 15.35
C VAL A 168 -0.16 -1.96 15.91
N LYS A 169 0.30 -1.93 17.17
CA LYS A 169 0.98 -3.06 17.84
C LYS A 169 0.11 -4.31 17.93
N LYS A 170 -1.20 -4.14 18.10
CA LYS A 170 -2.15 -5.26 18.20
C LYS A 170 -2.22 -6.01 16.87
N GLU A 171 -2.42 -5.28 15.78
CA GLU A 171 -2.50 -5.80 14.41
C GLU A 171 -1.17 -6.44 14.00
N TYR A 172 -0.06 -5.77 14.30
CA TYR A 172 1.28 -6.32 14.10
C TYR A 172 1.47 -7.68 14.79
N ASN A 173 1.19 -7.76 16.09
CA ASN A 173 1.35 -9.00 16.84
C ASN A 173 0.45 -10.13 16.32
N SER A 174 -0.79 -9.79 15.94
CA SER A 174 -1.72 -10.76 15.34
C SER A 174 -1.18 -11.32 14.03
N LEU A 175 -0.81 -10.46 13.08
CA LEU A 175 -0.24 -10.85 11.79
C LEU A 175 1.06 -11.64 11.96
N ARG A 176 1.95 -11.18 12.85
CA ARG A 176 3.21 -11.86 13.13
C ARG A 176 3.01 -13.29 13.61
N SER A 177 2.02 -13.53 14.48
CA SER A 177 1.72 -14.90 14.93
C SER A 177 1.27 -15.77 13.76
N HIS A 178 0.32 -15.29 12.96
CA HIS A 178 -0.20 -16.04 11.80
C HIS A 178 0.89 -16.38 10.79
N VAL A 179 1.75 -15.41 10.46
CA VAL A 179 2.86 -15.63 9.52
C VAL A 179 3.87 -16.61 10.08
N ARG A 180 4.23 -16.51 11.36
CA ARG A 180 5.12 -17.48 12.01
C ARG A 180 4.53 -18.88 12.02
N ASP A 181 3.24 -19.03 12.29
CA ASP A 181 2.57 -20.33 12.33
C ASP A 181 2.49 -20.95 10.92
N MET A 182 2.39 -20.12 9.87
CA MET A 182 2.37 -20.53 8.47
C MET A 182 3.75 -20.90 7.91
N LEU A 183 4.76 -20.08 8.17
CA LEU A 183 6.11 -20.24 7.62
C LEU A 183 7.03 -21.08 8.51
N GLY A 184 6.74 -21.17 9.81
CA GLY A 184 7.66 -21.72 10.80
C GLY A 184 8.78 -20.74 11.19
N THR A 185 9.48 -21.05 12.28
CA THR A 185 10.47 -20.14 12.90
C THR A 185 11.60 -19.74 11.95
N HIS A 186 12.15 -20.69 11.20
CA HIS A 186 13.30 -20.44 10.34
C HIS A 186 13.01 -19.41 9.24
N TYR A 187 11.91 -19.58 8.50
CA TYR A 187 11.53 -18.64 7.45
C TYR A 187 10.97 -17.31 7.99
N MET A 188 10.47 -17.29 9.23
CA MET A 188 10.11 -16.05 9.91
C MET A 188 11.34 -15.15 10.16
N GLU A 189 12.50 -15.73 10.50
CA GLU A 189 13.73 -14.95 10.71
C GLU A 189 14.16 -14.24 9.41
N THR A 190 14.16 -14.95 8.28
CA THR A 190 14.44 -14.35 6.96
C THR A 190 13.42 -13.28 6.58
N LEU A 191 12.14 -13.46 6.93
CA LEU A 191 11.14 -12.44 6.68
C LEU A 191 11.35 -11.19 7.57
N ASP A 192 11.74 -11.38 8.82
CA ASP A 192 12.09 -10.29 9.75
C ASP A 192 13.33 -9.52 9.25
N GLU A 193 14.28 -10.17 8.57
CA GLU A 193 15.40 -9.52 7.87
C GLU A 193 14.91 -8.60 6.74
N TYR A 194 14.02 -9.06 5.85
CA TYR A 194 13.42 -8.21 4.82
C TYR A 194 12.65 -7.01 5.41
N VAL A 195 11.95 -7.19 6.54
CA VAL A 195 11.28 -6.08 7.25
C VAL A 195 12.30 -5.09 7.81
N SER A 196 13.43 -5.57 8.34
CA SER A 196 14.52 -4.73 8.83
C SER A 196 15.15 -3.92 7.70
N GLU A 197 15.40 -4.54 6.54
CA GLU A 197 15.88 -3.85 5.34
C GLU A 197 14.86 -2.83 4.82
N GLY A 198 13.56 -3.17 4.86
CA GLY A 198 12.46 -2.26 4.55
C GLY A 198 12.44 -1.00 5.42
N CYS A 199 12.91 -1.08 6.67
CA CYS A 199 13.07 0.09 7.54
C CYS A 199 14.16 1.06 7.04
N SER A 200 15.05 0.60 6.16
CA SER A 200 16.18 1.34 5.62
C SER A 200 15.99 1.81 4.16
N VAL A 201 14.86 1.51 3.52
CA VAL A 201 14.51 1.98 2.16
C VAL A 201 14.60 3.52 2.08
N MET A 202 15.26 4.06 1.06
CA MET A 202 15.44 5.51 0.89
C MET A 202 14.91 6.04 -0.46
N CYS A 203 14.53 5.16 -1.38
CA CYS A 203 13.92 5.51 -2.66
C CYS A 203 13.04 4.37 -3.21
N SER A 204 12.21 4.67 -4.22
CA SER A 204 11.35 3.65 -4.86
C SER A 204 12.15 2.52 -5.53
N MET A 205 13.42 2.73 -5.89
CA MET A 205 14.25 1.64 -6.45
C MET A 205 14.61 0.61 -5.38
N ASP A 206 14.84 1.02 -4.13
CA ASP A 206 15.09 0.09 -3.02
C ASP A 206 13.83 -0.78 -2.78
N SER A 207 12.64 -0.17 -2.81
CA SER A 207 11.36 -0.89 -2.71
C SER A 207 11.20 -1.92 -3.84
N VAL A 208 11.62 -1.59 -5.07
CA VAL A 208 11.59 -2.53 -6.20
C VAL A 208 12.56 -3.69 -6.00
N ASN A 209 13.77 -3.42 -5.52
CA ASN A 209 14.77 -4.45 -5.26
C ASN A 209 14.26 -5.43 -4.19
N LEU A 210 13.79 -4.92 -3.04
CA LEU A 210 13.23 -5.74 -1.97
C LEU A 210 11.99 -6.53 -2.41
N ALA A 211 11.10 -5.91 -3.18
CA ALA A 211 9.94 -6.59 -3.75
C ALA A 211 10.35 -7.71 -4.72
N ASN A 212 11.44 -7.51 -5.46
CA ASN A 212 11.98 -8.55 -6.33
C ASN A 212 12.56 -9.72 -5.50
N GLU A 213 13.38 -9.40 -4.51
CA GLU A 213 14.08 -10.38 -3.67
C GLU A 213 13.11 -11.20 -2.81
N ILE A 214 12.18 -10.55 -2.10
CA ILE A 214 11.21 -11.25 -1.24
C ILE A 214 10.33 -12.21 -2.05
N VAL A 215 9.91 -11.81 -3.25
CA VAL A 215 9.07 -12.67 -4.09
C VAL A 215 9.90 -13.80 -4.71
N ASP A 216 11.15 -13.55 -5.11
CA ASP A 216 12.05 -14.63 -5.56
C ASP A 216 12.24 -15.66 -4.43
N TRP A 217 12.53 -15.20 -3.22
CA TRP A 217 12.64 -16.05 -2.04
C TRP A 217 11.35 -16.85 -1.79
N LEU A 218 10.17 -16.20 -1.77
CA LEU A 218 8.89 -16.89 -1.60
C LEU A 218 8.64 -17.96 -2.68
N THR A 219 9.08 -17.72 -3.93
CA THR A 219 8.98 -18.74 -4.99
C THR A 219 9.89 -19.94 -4.76
N THR A 220 11.04 -19.77 -4.10
CA THR A 220 11.92 -20.90 -3.73
C THR A 220 11.32 -21.79 -2.64
N LEU A 221 10.36 -21.27 -1.86
CA LEU A 221 9.66 -22.03 -0.82
C LEU A 221 8.55 -22.92 -1.39
N GLN A 222 8.13 -22.69 -2.63
CA GLN A 222 7.16 -23.55 -3.30
C GLN A 222 7.88 -24.82 -3.78
N PRO A 223 7.41 -26.02 -3.42
CA PRO A 223 7.97 -27.24 -4.01
C PRO A 223 7.78 -27.16 -5.53
N GLU A 224 8.85 -27.41 -6.29
CA GLU A 224 8.76 -27.58 -7.73
C GLU A 224 7.63 -28.57 -8.03
N GLN A 225 6.56 -28.09 -8.68
CA GLN A 225 5.61 -29.00 -9.29
C GLN A 225 6.42 -29.84 -10.28
N SER A 226 6.64 -31.11 -9.94
CA SER A 226 7.27 -32.06 -10.85
C SER A 226 6.51 -32.02 -12.17
N PRO A 227 7.19 -31.90 -13.32
CA PRO A 227 6.50 -32.01 -14.60
C PRO A 227 5.80 -33.38 -14.62
N GLU A 228 4.47 -33.37 -14.72
CA GLU A 228 3.70 -34.58 -14.93
C GLU A 228 4.29 -35.33 -16.12
N ASN A 229 4.55 -36.61 -15.88
CA ASN A 229 5.27 -37.53 -16.76
C ASN A 229 4.87 -37.38 -18.22
N GLY A 230 5.90 -37.31 -19.08
CA GLY A 230 5.75 -37.67 -20.48
C GLY A 230 5.29 -39.11 -20.60
N GLU A 231 4.02 -39.32 -20.95
CA GLU A 231 3.61 -40.54 -21.62
C GLU A 231 3.96 -40.41 -23.11
N SER A 232 5.18 -40.85 -23.41
CA SER A 232 5.54 -41.34 -24.73
C SER A 232 4.75 -42.61 -25.03
N SER A 233 3.59 -42.46 -25.66
CA SER A 233 2.95 -43.58 -26.37
C SER A 233 3.59 -43.72 -27.75
N GLN A 234 4.67 -44.51 -27.80
CA GLN A 234 5.13 -45.14 -29.04
C GLN A 234 4.07 -46.16 -29.48
N GLY A 235 3.58 -45.96 -30.70
CA GLY A 235 3.17 -46.96 -31.69
C GLY A 235 2.52 -48.26 -31.24
N GLU A 236 1.28 -48.44 -31.70
CA GLU A 236 0.90 -49.70 -32.35
C GLU A 236 0.28 -49.35 -33.70
N GLY A 237 0.84 -49.93 -34.76
CA GLY A 237 0.19 -49.95 -36.07
C GLY A 237 -0.76 -51.14 -36.15
N GLN A 238 -1.90 -50.91 -36.79
CA GLN A 238 -2.58 -51.81 -37.72
C GLN A 238 -3.66 -51.01 -38.47
#